data_AF-A0A961VNF9-F1
#
_entry.id   AF-A0A961VNF9-F1
#
_cell.length_a   1.000
_cell.length_b   1.000
_cell.length_c   1.000
_cell.angle_alpha   90.00
_cell.angle_beta   90.00
_cell.angle_gamma   90.00
#
_symmetry.space_group_name_H-M   'P 1'
#
loop_
_entity.id
_entity.type
_entity.pdbx_description
1 polymer ?
#
loop_
_entity_poly.entity_id
_entity_poly.type
_entity_poly.pdbx_seq_one_letter_code
_entity_poly.pdbx_strand_id
1 'polypeptide(L)'
;GLSLPGNGSTLATHGDRRRLFVEAGHLIVDLARRYYEEDDAAVLPRAVANFAAFENAMTLDIAMGGSTNTVLHLLAAAHEAEMDFTMADIDRLSRRVPVLCKVAPSKSDVHMEDVHRAGGIMAILGELERAGLIDAAIPTVHSETMAAALGQWDIRRTDSPSVREFYMAAPGGVPTQTAFSQNRRYDSLDLDREKGVIRSVEKAFSKDGGLAVLYGNLAESGAIVKTAGVDESILVFSGPAVVFESQDSAVSGILTGKVKAGDVVVIRYEGPRGGPGM
;
A
#
# COMPACT_ATOMS: atom_id res chain seq x y z
N GLY A 1 -7.78 5.17 -6.72
CA GLY A 1 -9.10 5.74 -7.03
C GLY A 1 -10.19 4.71 -7.39
N LEU A 2 -9.94 3.40 -7.34
CA LEU A 2 -10.89 2.37 -7.82
C LEU A 2 -11.83 1.79 -6.73
N SER A 3 -11.87 2.38 -5.54
CA SER A 3 -12.68 1.87 -4.44
C SER A 3 -13.23 3.01 -3.60
N LEU A 4 -14.27 2.71 -2.83
CA LEU A 4 -14.83 3.62 -1.84
C LEU A 4 -13.84 3.85 -0.67
N PRO A 5 -13.87 5.04 -0.06
CA PRO A 5 -13.09 5.34 1.13
C PRO A 5 -13.37 4.33 2.26
N GLY A 6 -12.29 3.89 2.91
CA GLY A 6 -12.35 2.86 3.95
C GLY A 6 -12.33 1.41 3.44
N ASN A 7 -12.46 1.14 2.13
CA ASN A 7 -12.34 -0.23 1.60
C ASN A 7 -11.04 -0.94 2.05
N GLY A 8 -9.93 -0.21 2.10
CA GLY A 8 -8.63 -0.74 2.53
C GLY A 8 -8.37 -0.78 4.04
N SER A 9 -9.29 -0.33 4.90
CA SER A 9 -9.02 -0.25 6.36
C SER A 9 -10.21 -0.56 7.28
N THR A 10 -11.46 -0.43 6.83
CA THR A 10 -12.63 -0.79 7.64
C THR A 10 -12.61 -2.27 7.97
N LEU A 11 -12.75 -2.61 9.24
CA LEU A 11 -12.61 -3.98 9.74
C LEU A 11 -13.68 -4.91 9.14
N ALA A 12 -13.26 -6.13 8.77
CA ALA A 12 -14.10 -7.08 8.03
C ALA A 12 -15.39 -7.49 8.77
N THR A 13 -15.33 -7.62 10.09
CA THR A 13 -16.47 -8.07 10.93
C THR A 13 -17.36 -6.91 11.38
N HIS A 14 -16.93 -5.66 11.19
CA HIS A 14 -17.66 -4.49 11.66
C HIS A 14 -18.91 -4.21 10.80
N GLY A 15 -20.00 -3.78 11.43
CA GLY A 15 -21.29 -3.49 10.77
C GLY A 15 -21.16 -2.47 9.64
N ASP A 16 -20.33 -1.44 9.82
CA ASP A 16 -20.07 -0.40 8.80
C ASP A 16 -19.53 -0.97 7.48
N ARG A 17 -18.88 -2.14 7.49
CA ARG A 17 -18.42 -2.81 6.27
C ARG A 17 -19.59 -3.14 5.34
N ARG A 18 -20.79 -3.41 5.88
CA ARG A 18 -22.01 -3.66 5.08
C ARG A 18 -22.36 -2.48 4.20
N ARG A 19 -22.19 -1.26 4.72
CA ARG A 19 -22.47 -0.03 3.99
C ARG A 19 -21.63 0.05 2.72
N LEU A 20 -20.32 -0.22 2.83
CA LEU A 20 -19.40 -0.22 1.68
C LEU A 20 -19.82 -1.21 0.59
N PHE A 21 -20.36 -2.38 0.97
CA PHE A 21 -20.80 -3.39 0.00
C PHE A 21 -22.03 -2.92 -0.77
N VAL A 22 -23.01 -2.35 -0.05
CA VAL A 22 -24.24 -1.82 -0.65
C VAL A 22 -23.93 -0.60 -1.53
N GLU A 23 -23.13 0.33 -1.02
CA GLU A 23 -22.71 1.53 -1.76
C GLU A 23 -21.90 1.17 -3.01
N ALA A 24 -20.99 0.18 -2.94
CA ALA A 24 -20.27 -0.29 -4.13
C ALA A 24 -21.23 -0.88 -5.18
N GLY A 25 -22.27 -1.59 -4.75
CA GLY A 25 -23.31 -2.13 -5.62
C GLY A 25 -24.14 -1.05 -6.31
N HIS A 26 -24.51 0.02 -5.61
CA HIS A 26 -25.15 1.18 -6.25
C HIS A 26 -24.19 1.90 -7.18
N LEU A 27 -22.97 2.16 -6.73
CA LEU A 27 -21.98 2.92 -7.48
C LEU A 27 -21.67 2.28 -8.83
N ILE A 28 -21.47 0.96 -8.89
CA ILE A 28 -21.17 0.30 -10.16
C ILE A 28 -22.33 0.41 -11.16
N VAL A 29 -23.58 0.40 -10.68
CA VAL A 29 -24.77 0.62 -11.54
C VAL A 29 -24.79 2.07 -12.04
N ASP A 30 -24.50 3.04 -11.17
CA ASP A 30 -24.46 4.46 -11.54
C ASP A 30 -23.34 4.75 -12.55
N LEU A 31 -22.15 4.16 -12.38
CA LEU A 31 -21.05 4.27 -13.35
C LEU A 31 -21.40 3.62 -14.69
N ALA A 32 -22.12 2.49 -14.67
CA ALA A 32 -22.59 1.86 -15.90
C ALA A 32 -23.60 2.75 -16.64
N ARG A 33 -24.54 3.39 -15.92
CA ARG A 33 -25.47 4.35 -16.53
C ARG A 33 -24.74 5.55 -17.13
N ARG A 34 -23.80 6.15 -16.40
CA ARG A 34 -22.97 7.24 -16.92
C ARG A 34 -22.29 6.86 -18.24
N TYR A 35 -21.73 5.66 -18.33
CA TYR A 35 -21.11 5.22 -19.57
C TYR A 35 -22.11 4.94 -20.71
N TYR A 36 -23.16 4.16 -20.45
CA TYR A 36 -24.06 3.67 -21.50
C TYR A 36 -25.22 4.61 -21.86
N GLU A 37 -25.63 5.48 -20.94
CA GLU A 37 -26.78 6.39 -21.09
C GLU A 37 -26.34 7.85 -21.26
N GLU A 38 -25.19 8.24 -20.70
CA GLU A 38 -24.68 9.62 -20.71
C GLU A 38 -23.39 9.79 -21.54
N ASP A 39 -22.93 8.73 -22.22
CA ASP A 39 -21.71 8.70 -23.04
C ASP A 39 -20.42 9.13 -22.27
N ASP A 40 -20.38 8.93 -20.96
CA ASP A 40 -19.26 9.34 -20.11
C ASP A 40 -18.17 8.27 -20.04
N ALA A 41 -17.22 8.33 -20.96
CA ALA A 41 -16.05 7.46 -20.97
C ALA A 41 -15.06 7.69 -19.81
N ALA A 42 -15.19 8.78 -19.04
CA ALA A 42 -14.27 9.09 -17.95
C ALA A 42 -14.41 8.13 -16.76
N VAL A 43 -15.53 7.39 -16.67
CA VAL A 43 -15.75 6.36 -15.63
C VAL A 43 -15.05 5.04 -15.90
N LEU A 44 -14.47 4.85 -17.09
CA LEU A 44 -13.83 3.60 -17.47
C LEU A 44 -12.57 3.32 -16.62
N PRO A 45 -12.24 2.04 -16.34
CA PRO A 45 -11.10 1.70 -15.50
C PRO A 45 -9.78 2.34 -15.92
N ARG A 46 -9.47 2.41 -17.24
CA ARG A 46 -8.23 3.03 -17.74
C ARG A 46 -8.24 4.56 -17.63
N ALA A 47 -9.41 5.20 -17.60
CA ALA A 47 -9.54 6.64 -17.38
C ALA A 47 -9.30 7.00 -15.91
N VAL A 48 -9.83 6.20 -14.98
CA VAL A 48 -9.66 6.40 -13.53
C VAL A 48 -8.30 5.93 -13.03
N ALA A 49 -7.86 4.74 -13.46
CA ALA A 49 -6.55 4.16 -13.14
C ALA A 49 -5.55 4.50 -14.26
N ASN A 50 -5.29 5.79 -14.45
CA ASN A 50 -4.29 6.31 -15.38
C ASN A 50 -2.90 6.37 -14.73
N PHE A 51 -1.90 6.85 -15.48
CA PHE A 51 -0.51 6.91 -15.01
C PHE A 51 -0.33 7.65 -13.67
N ALA A 52 -0.94 8.82 -13.51
CA ALA A 52 -0.89 9.57 -12.26
C ALA A 52 -1.58 8.83 -11.10
N ALA A 53 -2.64 8.05 -11.38
CA ALA A 53 -3.25 7.18 -10.37
C ALA A 53 -2.31 6.04 -9.92
N PHE A 54 -1.50 5.49 -10.83
CA PHE A 54 -0.48 4.50 -10.50
C PHE A 54 0.67 5.11 -9.69
N GLU A 55 1.13 6.31 -10.03
CA GLU A 55 2.09 7.05 -9.19
C GLU A 55 1.56 7.32 -7.79
N ASN A 56 0.29 7.71 -7.66
CA ASN A 56 -0.37 7.90 -6.37
C ASN A 56 -0.47 6.59 -5.59
N ALA A 57 -0.79 5.48 -6.25
CA ALA A 57 -0.88 4.16 -5.62
C ALA A 57 0.48 3.68 -5.11
N MET A 58 1.54 3.81 -5.91
CA MET A 58 2.90 3.44 -5.52
C MET A 58 3.42 4.35 -4.40
N THR A 59 3.14 5.66 -4.46
CA THR A 59 3.46 6.62 -3.39
C THR A 59 2.78 6.23 -2.07
N LEU A 60 1.50 5.84 -2.12
CA LEU A 60 0.80 5.35 -0.93
C LEU A 60 1.44 4.08 -0.37
N ASP A 61 1.76 3.09 -1.22
CA ASP A 61 2.38 1.83 -0.80
C ASP A 61 3.75 2.08 -0.14
N ILE A 62 4.59 2.93 -0.74
CA ILE A 62 5.88 3.34 -0.17
C ILE A 62 5.68 4.03 1.19
N ALA A 63 4.72 4.95 1.29
CA ALA A 63 4.45 5.68 2.53
C ALA A 63 3.96 4.80 3.68
N MET A 64 3.41 3.62 3.37
CA MET A 64 3.01 2.60 4.34
C MET A 64 4.10 1.56 4.62
N GLY A 65 5.25 1.68 3.95
CA GLY A 65 6.26 0.61 3.95
C GLY A 65 5.65 -0.70 3.44
N GLY A 66 4.92 -0.64 2.33
CA GLY A 66 4.14 -1.72 1.75
C GLY A 66 4.93 -2.96 1.34
N SER A 67 4.24 -3.92 0.75
CA SER A 67 4.83 -5.20 0.34
C SER A 67 5.62 -5.01 -0.95
N THR A 68 6.79 -5.65 -1.06
CA THR A 68 7.51 -5.70 -2.34
C THR A 68 6.69 -6.39 -3.44
N ASN A 69 5.72 -7.22 -3.07
CA ASN A 69 4.78 -7.83 -4.03
C ASN A 69 3.86 -6.81 -4.70
N THR A 70 3.60 -5.65 -4.06
CA THR A 70 2.82 -4.57 -4.67
C THR A 70 3.47 -4.10 -5.98
N VAL A 71 4.81 -4.08 -6.04
CA VAL A 71 5.54 -3.74 -7.27
C VAL A 71 5.18 -4.69 -8.40
N LEU A 72 5.22 -6.00 -8.15
CA LEU A 72 4.85 -7.01 -9.15
C LEU A 72 3.41 -6.82 -9.63
N HIS A 73 2.47 -6.62 -8.70
CA HIS A 73 1.05 -6.45 -9.03
C HIS A 73 0.76 -5.15 -9.79
N LEU A 74 1.40 -4.04 -9.42
CA LEU A 74 1.24 -2.77 -10.14
C LEU A 74 1.83 -2.85 -11.54
N LEU A 75 3.00 -3.45 -11.72
CA LEU A 75 3.59 -3.62 -13.05
C LEU A 75 2.74 -4.54 -13.93
N ALA A 76 2.19 -5.62 -13.37
CA ALA A 76 1.29 -6.50 -14.10
C ALA A 76 -0.01 -5.78 -14.51
N ALA A 77 -0.60 -5.00 -13.60
CA ALA A 77 -1.78 -4.20 -13.89
C ALA A 77 -1.51 -3.10 -14.94
N ALA A 78 -0.34 -2.46 -14.89
CA ALA A 78 0.08 -1.48 -15.88
C ALA A 78 0.26 -2.12 -17.26
N HIS A 79 0.90 -3.30 -17.32
CA HIS A 79 1.06 -4.04 -18.56
C HIS A 79 -0.28 -4.39 -19.21
N GLU A 80 -1.24 -4.91 -18.43
CA GLU A 80 -2.60 -5.22 -18.92
C GLU A 80 -3.39 -3.96 -19.33
N ALA A 81 -3.13 -2.84 -18.65
CA ALA A 81 -3.70 -1.54 -19.00
C ALA A 81 -3.03 -0.90 -20.22
N GLU A 82 -1.98 -1.52 -20.79
CA GLU A 82 -1.14 -0.97 -21.86
C GLU A 82 -0.55 0.39 -21.47
N MET A 83 -0.19 0.53 -20.20
CA MET A 83 0.37 1.75 -19.61
C MET A 83 1.88 1.62 -19.46
N ASP A 84 2.60 2.67 -19.85
CA ASP A 84 4.07 2.74 -19.75
C ASP A 84 4.55 3.09 -18.33
N PHE A 85 4.13 2.30 -17.34
CA PHE A 85 4.57 2.42 -15.94
C PHE A 85 5.60 1.34 -15.63
N THR A 86 6.80 1.75 -15.22
CA THR A 86 7.98 0.88 -15.22
C THR A 86 8.68 0.80 -13.85
N MET A 87 9.66 -0.09 -13.73
CA MET A 87 10.55 -0.15 -12.57
C MET A 87 11.28 1.18 -12.29
N ALA A 88 11.56 1.96 -13.34
CA ALA A 88 12.24 3.26 -13.19
C ALA A 88 11.35 4.30 -12.50
N ASP A 89 10.03 4.24 -12.72
CA ASP A 89 9.07 5.10 -12.03
C ASP A 89 9.00 4.77 -10.54
N ILE A 90 9.03 3.48 -10.21
CA ILE A 90 9.04 3.01 -8.82
C ILE A 90 10.31 3.45 -8.10
N ASP A 91 11.48 3.32 -8.74
CA ASP A 91 12.76 3.81 -8.17
C ASP A 91 12.76 5.33 -7.97
N ARG A 92 12.24 6.10 -8.94
CA ARG A 92 12.11 7.55 -8.81
C ARG A 92 11.23 7.96 -7.63
N LEU A 93 10.12 7.25 -7.43
CA LEU A 93 9.19 7.51 -6.32
C LEU A 93 9.81 7.11 -4.96
N SER A 94 10.44 5.94 -4.87
CA SER A 94 10.97 5.42 -3.60
C SER A 94 12.05 6.31 -2.97
N ARG A 95 12.76 7.10 -3.79
CA ARG A 95 13.79 8.05 -3.36
C ARG A 95 13.24 9.33 -2.71
N ARG A 96 11.95 9.66 -2.93
CA ARG A 96 11.35 10.93 -2.47
C ARG A 96 10.17 10.77 -1.52
N VAL A 97 9.58 9.58 -1.44
CA VAL A 97 8.40 9.34 -0.63
C VAL A 97 8.81 8.88 0.78
N PRO A 98 8.42 9.61 1.84
CA PRO A 98 8.72 9.25 3.22
C PRO A 98 7.76 8.17 3.75
N VAL A 99 8.18 7.42 4.77
CA VAL A 99 7.33 6.43 5.45
C VAL A 99 6.52 7.11 6.55
N LEU A 100 5.21 7.27 6.32
CA LEU A 100 4.26 7.95 7.22
C LEU A 100 3.56 7.01 8.19
N CYS A 101 3.43 5.74 7.83
CA CYS A 101 2.75 4.73 8.63
C CYS A 101 3.54 3.41 8.58
N LYS A 102 3.77 2.80 9.75
CA LYS A 102 4.35 1.46 9.86
C LYS A 102 3.34 0.54 10.52
N VAL A 103 2.94 -0.51 9.80
CA VAL A 103 1.97 -1.52 10.24
C VAL A 103 2.71 -2.85 10.44
N ALA A 104 2.17 -3.75 11.26
CA ALA A 104 2.64 -5.12 11.34
C ALA A 104 2.78 -5.73 9.92
N PRO A 105 3.89 -6.42 9.61
CA PRO A 105 4.92 -6.91 10.53
C PRO A 105 6.03 -5.89 10.88
N SER A 106 6.13 -4.74 10.21
CA SER A 106 7.22 -3.77 10.42
C SER A 106 7.16 -3.06 11.78
N LYS A 107 5.98 -2.99 12.40
CA LYS A 107 5.77 -2.50 13.76
C LYS A 107 4.71 -3.38 14.44
N SER A 108 5.11 -4.17 15.44
CA SER A 108 4.27 -5.25 15.99
C SER A 108 3.05 -4.79 16.78
N ASP A 109 3.03 -3.55 17.24
CA ASP A 109 1.97 -2.94 18.05
C ASP A 109 0.97 -2.12 17.23
N VAL A 110 1.10 -2.07 15.90
CA VAL A 110 0.18 -1.33 15.01
C VAL A 110 -0.44 -2.27 13.99
N HIS A 111 -1.76 -2.32 13.97
CA HIS A 111 -2.55 -3.16 13.07
C HIS A 111 -3.47 -2.31 12.18
N MET A 112 -4.19 -2.94 11.26
CA MET A 112 -5.03 -2.23 10.29
C MET A 112 -6.20 -1.47 10.94
N GLU A 113 -6.71 -1.95 12.06
CA GLU A 113 -7.71 -1.25 12.87
C GLU A 113 -7.19 0.07 13.46
N ASP A 114 -5.90 0.11 13.82
CA ASP A 114 -5.27 1.32 14.34
C ASP A 114 -5.06 2.34 13.21
N VAL A 115 -4.70 1.86 12.01
CA VAL A 115 -4.64 2.69 10.80
C VAL A 115 -6.03 3.25 10.48
N HIS A 116 -7.08 2.42 10.56
CA HIS A 116 -8.45 2.87 10.36
C HIS A 116 -8.84 3.96 11.35
N ARG A 117 -8.56 3.74 12.65
CA ARG A 117 -8.79 4.70 13.73
C ARG A 117 -8.05 6.03 13.54
N ALA A 118 -6.91 6.02 12.87
CA ALA A 118 -6.14 7.23 12.55
C ALA A 118 -6.66 8.00 11.32
N GLY A 119 -7.77 7.56 10.70
CA GLY A 119 -8.36 8.13 9.48
C GLY A 119 -8.11 7.31 8.22
N GLY A 120 -7.54 6.11 8.37
CA GLY A 120 -7.34 5.15 7.30
C GLY A 120 -6.47 5.67 6.16
N ILE A 121 -6.69 5.10 4.97
CA ILE A 121 -5.96 5.44 3.76
C ILE A 121 -6.11 6.92 3.37
N MET A 122 -7.28 7.53 3.63
CA MET A 122 -7.52 8.93 3.28
C MET A 122 -6.69 9.90 4.11
N ALA A 123 -6.41 9.59 5.38
CA ALA A 123 -5.48 10.38 6.18
C ALA A 123 -4.05 10.32 5.64
N ILE A 124 -3.59 9.14 5.18
CA ILE A 124 -2.24 8.99 4.58
C ILE A 124 -2.15 9.78 3.27
N LEU A 125 -3.14 9.61 2.38
CA LEU A 125 -3.22 10.37 1.13
C LEU A 125 -3.30 11.88 1.39
N GLY A 126 -3.99 12.31 2.45
CA GLY A 126 -4.05 13.71 2.86
C GLY A 126 -2.69 14.28 3.27
N GLU A 127 -1.88 13.53 4.02
CA GLU A 127 -0.51 13.98 4.35
C GLU A 127 0.40 14.03 3.12
N LEU A 128 0.28 13.05 2.23
CA LEU A 128 1.05 13.02 0.99
C LEU A 128 0.68 14.17 0.05
N GLU A 129 -0.60 14.52 -0.03
CA GLU A 129 -1.08 15.67 -0.81
C GLU A 129 -0.57 16.99 -0.24
N ARG A 130 -0.57 17.15 1.09
CA ARG A 130 -0.02 18.34 1.75
C ARG A 130 1.45 18.55 1.46
N ALA A 131 2.19 17.47 1.21
CA ALA A 131 3.59 17.50 0.81
C ALA A 131 3.81 17.58 -0.71
N GLY A 132 2.74 17.66 -1.53
CA GLY A 132 2.85 17.69 -2.98
C GLY A 132 3.42 16.40 -3.58
N LEU A 133 3.20 15.26 -2.92
CA LEU A 133 3.72 13.96 -3.33
C LEU A 133 2.73 13.14 -4.15
N ILE A 134 1.46 13.54 -4.19
CA ILE A 134 0.43 12.92 -5.03
C ILE A 134 -0.28 13.96 -5.89
N ASP A 135 -0.80 13.52 -7.03
CA ASP A 135 -1.68 14.33 -7.87
C ASP A 135 -3.11 14.27 -7.32
N ALA A 136 -3.62 15.39 -6.81
CA ALA A 136 -4.97 15.48 -6.26
C ALA A 136 -6.05 15.83 -7.29
N ALA A 137 -5.67 16.19 -8.52
CA ALA A 137 -6.61 16.58 -9.58
C ALA A 137 -7.24 15.38 -10.31
N ILE A 138 -6.67 14.18 -10.15
CA ILE A 138 -7.15 12.98 -10.83
C ILE A 138 -8.51 12.50 -10.30
N PRO A 139 -9.36 11.88 -11.15
CA PRO A 139 -10.65 11.36 -10.73
C PRO A 139 -10.55 10.09 -9.89
N THR A 140 -11.64 9.77 -9.18
CA THR A 140 -11.86 8.48 -8.55
C THR A 140 -13.23 7.95 -8.95
N VAL A 141 -13.52 6.68 -8.67
CA VAL A 141 -14.84 6.10 -8.95
C VAL A 141 -15.98 6.77 -8.19
N HIS A 142 -15.72 7.46 -7.08
CA HIS A 142 -16.73 8.01 -6.18
C HIS A 142 -16.68 9.53 -6.00
N SER A 143 -15.74 10.20 -6.67
CA SER A 143 -15.54 11.65 -6.56
C SER A 143 -14.83 12.18 -7.79
N GLU A 144 -15.21 13.37 -8.24
CA GLU A 144 -14.67 14.03 -9.44
C GLU A 144 -13.15 14.17 -9.39
N THR A 145 -12.60 14.43 -8.20
CA THR A 145 -11.15 14.54 -7.97
C THR A 145 -10.75 13.90 -6.65
N MET A 146 -9.49 13.48 -6.54
CA MET A 146 -8.91 13.05 -5.27
C MET A 146 -8.94 14.18 -4.23
N ALA A 147 -8.77 15.44 -4.63
CA ALA A 147 -8.91 16.60 -3.75
C ALA A 147 -10.31 16.70 -3.14
N ALA A 148 -11.37 16.47 -3.94
CA ALA A 148 -12.75 16.43 -3.45
C ALA A 148 -12.98 15.25 -2.48
N ALA A 149 -12.44 14.07 -2.81
CA ALA A 149 -12.48 12.92 -1.91
C ALA A 149 -11.78 13.22 -0.58
N LEU A 150 -10.59 13.82 -0.60
CA LEU A 150 -9.87 14.23 0.60
C LEU A 150 -10.64 15.29 1.40
N GLY A 151 -11.28 16.26 0.74
CA GLY A 151 -12.13 17.25 1.41
C GLY A 151 -13.26 16.63 2.23
N GLN A 152 -13.81 15.50 1.76
CA GLN A 152 -14.89 14.79 2.46
C GLN A 152 -14.40 13.79 3.51
N TRP A 153 -13.26 13.11 3.28
CA TRP A 153 -12.86 11.93 4.05
C TRP A 153 -11.59 12.10 4.87
N ASP A 154 -10.73 13.09 4.59
CA ASP A 154 -9.58 13.39 5.44
C ASP A 154 -10.06 14.05 6.74
N ILE A 155 -9.88 13.35 7.86
CA ILE A 155 -10.29 13.79 9.20
C ILE A 155 -9.57 15.06 9.69
N ARG A 156 -8.57 15.57 8.95
CA ARG A 156 -7.99 16.91 9.17
C ARG A 156 -8.69 18.04 8.41
N ARG A 157 -9.51 17.70 7.40
CA ARG A 157 -10.25 18.66 6.57
C ARG A 157 -11.74 18.70 6.90
N THR A 158 -12.29 17.60 7.41
CA THR A 158 -13.72 17.48 7.74
C THR A 158 -13.95 17.24 9.23
N ASP A 159 -14.99 17.88 9.76
CA ASP A 159 -15.54 17.63 11.10
C ASP A 159 -16.86 16.85 11.04
N SER A 160 -17.19 16.27 9.87
CA SER A 160 -18.44 15.51 9.68
C SER A 160 -18.57 14.39 10.73
N PRO A 161 -19.63 14.40 11.56
CA PRO A 161 -19.83 13.37 12.59
C PRO A 161 -19.87 11.97 12.01
N SER A 162 -20.47 11.78 10.83
CA SER A 162 -20.59 10.46 10.20
C SER A 162 -19.25 9.90 9.71
N VAL A 163 -18.34 10.77 9.27
CA VAL A 163 -16.99 10.37 8.83
C VAL A 163 -16.14 10.03 10.05
N ARG A 164 -16.23 10.83 11.10
CA ARG A 164 -15.51 10.56 12.36
C ARG A 164 -15.99 9.27 13.01
N GLU A 165 -17.31 9.07 13.07
CA GLU A 165 -17.91 7.83 13.58
C GLU A 165 -17.46 6.61 12.79
N PHE A 166 -17.43 6.72 11.45
CA PHE A 166 -16.94 5.65 10.58
C PHE A 166 -15.52 5.21 10.93
N TYR A 167 -14.58 6.14 11.05
CA TYR A 167 -13.20 5.82 11.42
C TYR A 167 -13.03 5.34 12.86
N MET A 168 -14.01 5.56 13.75
CA MET A 168 -14.00 5.00 15.10
C MET A 168 -14.36 3.50 15.13
N ALA A 169 -14.70 2.85 14.01
CA ALA A 169 -14.96 1.42 13.97
C ALA A 169 -13.79 0.60 14.57
N ALA A 170 -14.10 -0.24 15.57
CA ALA A 170 -13.13 -0.96 16.39
C ALA A 170 -13.31 -2.49 16.26
N PRO A 171 -12.28 -3.29 16.61
CA PRO A 171 -12.40 -4.75 16.57
C PRO A 171 -13.38 -5.25 17.63
N GLY A 172 -14.10 -6.32 17.29
CA GLY A 172 -15.05 -6.96 18.21
C GLY A 172 -14.40 -7.65 19.42
N GLY A 173 -13.09 -7.92 19.35
CA GLY A 173 -12.32 -8.61 20.39
C GLY A 173 -12.67 -10.10 20.56
N VAL A 174 -13.48 -10.66 19.66
CA VAL A 174 -13.92 -12.06 19.70
C VAL A 174 -13.77 -12.65 18.29
N PRO A 175 -13.15 -13.84 18.14
CA PRO A 175 -13.07 -14.53 16.86
C PRO A 175 -14.46 -14.83 16.29
N THR A 176 -14.67 -14.51 15.02
CA THR A 176 -15.93 -14.75 14.31
C THR A 176 -15.69 -14.83 12.80
N GLN A 177 -16.48 -15.66 12.12
CA GLN A 177 -16.51 -15.76 10.66
C GLN A 177 -17.78 -15.13 10.07
N THR A 178 -18.71 -14.68 10.93
CA THR A 178 -19.95 -14.03 10.50
C THR A 178 -19.65 -12.58 10.12
N ALA A 179 -19.95 -12.19 8.88
CA ALA A 179 -19.81 -10.81 8.43
C ALA A 179 -20.74 -9.87 9.23
N PHE A 180 -20.29 -8.64 9.47
CA PHE A 180 -21.10 -7.58 10.10
C PHE A 180 -21.61 -7.92 11.52
N SER A 181 -20.93 -8.82 12.23
CA SER A 181 -21.41 -9.39 13.49
C SER A 181 -21.23 -8.48 14.71
N GLN A 182 -20.58 -7.33 14.56
CA GLN A 182 -20.25 -6.43 15.67
C GLN A 182 -20.18 -4.97 15.21
N ASN A 183 -20.38 -4.02 16.11
CA ASN A 183 -20.38 -2.57 15.83
C ASN A 183 -19.64 -1.76 16.92
N ARG A 184 -18.61 -2.36 17.54
CA ARG A 184 -17.80 -1.70 18.56
C ARG A 184 -17.09 -0.49 17.97
N ARG A 185 -16.96 0.55 18.77
CA ARG A 185 -16.22 1.76 18.41
C ARG A 185 -15.18 2.10 19.46
N TYR A 186 -14.11 2.75 19.04
CA TYR A 186 -13.17 3.43 19.93
C TYR A 186 -13.83 4.70 20.48
N ASP A 187 -13.42 5.13 21.67
CA ASP A 187 -13.94 6.36 22.29
C ASP A 187 -13.48 7.63 21.56
N SER A 188 -12.35 7.55 20.84
CA SER A 188 -11.74 8.67 20.12
C SER A 188 -10.88 8.20 18.95
N LEU A 189 -10.69 9.08 17.96
CA LEU A 189 -9.76 8.87 16.85
C LEU A 189 -8.29 9.07 17.28
N ASP A 190 -7.36 8.47 16.55
CA ASP A 190 -5.95 8.82 16.63
C ASP A 190 -5.64 10.02 15.72
N LEU A 191 -5.52 11.18 16.34
CA LEU A 191 -5.23 12.46 15.65
C LEU A 191 -3.77 12.88 15.78
N ASP A 192 -2.92 12.10 16.48
CA ASP A 192 -1.53 12.46 16.72
C ASP A 192 -0.69 12.25 15.45
N ARG A 193 -0.33 13.34 14.78
CA ARG A 193 0.51 13.32 13.58
C ARG A 193 2.01 13.38 13.86
N GLU A 194 2.44 13.40 15.12
CA GLU A 194 3.86 13.33 15.47
C GLU A 194 4.28 11.94 15.94
N LYS A 195 3.49 11.32 16.81
CA LYS A 195 3.84 10.04 17.46
C LYS A 195 2.81 8.93 17.20
N GLY A 196 1.63 9.28 16.70
CA GLY A 196 0.56 8.34 16.38
C GLY A 196 0.87 7.40 15.22
N VAL A 197 -0.16 6.68 14.80
CA VAL A 197 -0.10 5.61 13.80
C VAL A 197 0.20 6.15 12.41
N ILE A 198 -0.42 7.27 12.04
CA ILE A 198 -0.17 8.01 10.80
C ILE A 198 0.49 9.33 11.17
N ARG A 199 1.69 9.57 10.66
CA ARG A 199 2.47 10.78 10.97
C ARG A 199 2.46 11.77 9.81
N SER A 200 2.69 13.04 10.13
CA SER A 200 2.97 14.07 9.13
C SER A 200 4.33 13.81 8.48
N VAL A 201 4.54 14.41 7.31
CA VAL A 201 5.80 14.27 6.56
C VAL A 201 7.02 14.73 7.38
N GLU A 202 6.88 15.79 8.17
CA GLU A 202 7.96 16.32 9.02
C GLU A 202 8.36 15.36 10.14
N LYS A 203 7.44 14.50 10.57
CA LYS A 203 7.61 13.52 11.65
C LYS A 203 7.61 12.08 11.15
N ALA A 204 7.78 11.88 9.85
CA ALA A 204 7.82 10.58 9.21
C ALA A 204 8.82 9.63 9.90
N PHE A 205 8.53 8.34 9.84
CA PHE A 205 9.40 7.30 10.42
C PHE A 205 10.74 7.18 9.69
N SER A 206 10.75 7.45 8.39
CA SER A 206 11.95 7.62 7.57
C SER A 206 11.67 8.69 6.51
N LYS A 207 12.74 9.39 6.09
CA LYS A 207 12.69 10.34 4.97
C LYS A 207 12.77 9.65 3.62
N ASP A 208 13.31 8.43 3.58
CA ASP A 208 13.26 7.55 2.42
C ASP A 208 12.17 6.49 2.56
N GLY A 209 11.72 5.95 1.43
CA GLY A 209 10.58 5.04 1.35
C GLY A 209 10.87 3.61 1.80
N GLY A 210 12.13 3.30 2.13
CA GLY A 210 12.51 1.94 2.53
C GLY A 210 12.47 0.90 1.40
N LEU A 211 12.45 1.33 0.14
CA LEU A 211 12.44 0.49 -1.07
C LEU A 211 13.50 1.01 -2.04
N ALA A 212 14.31 0.10 -2.59
CA ALA A 212 15.30 0.46 -3.61
C ALA A 212 15.26 -0.54 -4.77
N VAL A 213 15.52 -0.03 -5.98
CA VAL A 213 15.75 -0.84 -7.17
C VAL A 213 17.26 -0.90 -7.44
N LEU A 214 17.80 -2.12 -7.46
CA LEU A 214 19.22 -2.39 -7.71
C LEU A 214 19.41 -2.84 -9.15
N TYR A 215 20.43 -2.30 -9.80
CA TYR A 215 20.83 -2.65 -11.16
C TYR A 215 22.27 -3.10 -11.20
N GLY A 216 22.60 -3.97 -12.15
CA GLY A 216 23.96 -4.43 -12.39
C GLY A 216 23.98 -5.66 -13.30
N ASN A 217 25.17 -6.22 -13.52
CA ASN A 217 25.35 -7.41 -14.35
C ASN A 217 24.61 -8.66 -13.84
N LEU A 218 24.23 -8.72 -12.55
CA LEU A 218 23.42 -9.80 -12.00
C LEU A 218 21.90 -9.55 -12.11
N ALA A 219 21.49 -8.30 -12.34
CA ALA A 219 20.10 -7.87 -12.35
C ALA A 219 19.92 -6.76 -13.40
N GLU A 220 20.11 -7.11 -14.68
CA GLU A 220 20.06 -6.13 -15.78
C GLU A 220 18.68 -5.47 -15.90
N SER A 221 17.62 -6.23 -15.66
CA SER A 221 16.22 -5.74 -15.61
C SER A 221 15.80 -5.20 -14.24
N GLY A 222 16.74 -5.12 -13.29
CA GLY A 222 16.50 -4.64 -11.92
C GLY A 222 16.16 -5.75 -10.92
N ALA A 223 16.47 -5.50 -9.66
CA ALA A 223 16.09 -6.28 -8.50
C ALA A 223 15.58 -5.36 -7.39
N ILE A 224 14.71 -5.85 -6.51
CA ILE A 224 14.08 -5.03 -5.48
C ILE A 224 14.62 -5.43 -4.11
N VAL A 225 14.94 -4.43 -3.29
CA VAL A 225 15.26 -4.62 -1.88
C VAL A 225 14.45 -3.67 -1.02
N LYS A 226 13.94 -4.17 0.10
CA LYS A 226 13.28 -3.35 1.12
C LYS A 226 14.33 -2.84 2.11
N THR A 227 14.93 -1.69 1.83
CA THR A 227 16.00 -1.09 2.65
C THR A 227 15.58 -0.81 4.09
N ALA A 228 14.28 -0.58 4.35
CA ALA A 228 13.78 -0.37 5.71
C ALA A 228 13.95 -1.58 6.66
N GLY A 229 14.16 -2.79 6.11
CA GLY A 229 14.42 -4.00 6.88
C GLY A 229 15.89 -4.43 6.89
N VAL A 230 16.79 -3.63 6.30
CA VAL A 230 18.22 -3.95 6.17
C VAL A 230 19.00 -3.15 7.21
N ASP A 231 19.89 -3.83 7.93
CA ASP A 231 20.78 -3.15 8.89
C ASP A 231 21.75 -2.21 8.15
N GLU A 232 21.97 -1.00 8.70
CA GLU A 232 22.81 0.02 8.07
C GLU A 232 24.22 -0.49 7.76
N SER A 233 24.76 -1.38 8.59
CA SER A 233 26.10 -1.96 8.42
C SER A 233 26.24 -2.85 7.18
N ILE A 234 25.13 -3.29 6.59
CA ILE A 234 25.11 -4.19 5.41
C ILE A 234 24.40 -3.58 4.20
N LEU A 235 24.10 -2.27 4.21
CA LEU A 235 23.62 -1.56 3.01
C LEU A 235 24.63 -1.65 1.86
N VAL A 236 25.92 -1.75 2.19
CA VAL A 236 26.98 -2.12 1.25
C VAL A 236 27.65 -3.36 1.80
N PHE A 237 27.51 -4.48 1.11
CA PHE A 237 28.03 -5.77 1.54
C PHE A 237 28.69 -6.50 0.36
N SER A 238 29.81 -7.18 0.63
CA SER A 238 30.51 -8.00 -0.34
C SER A 238 31.09 -9.23 0.36
N GLY A 239 30.91 -10.40 -0.26
CA GLY A 239 31.32 -11.68 0.29
C GLY A 239 31.38 -12.76 -0.79
N PRO A 240 32.00 -13.92 -0.49
CA PRO A 240 31.99 -15.06 -1.40
C PRO A 240 30.55 -15.56 -1.59
N ALA A 241 30.20 -15.92 -2.83
CA ALA A 241 28.88 -16.44 -3.15
C ALA A 241 28.74 -17.92 -2.75
N VAL A 242 27.68 -18.26 -2.02
CA VAL A 242 27.25 -19.64 -1.78
C VAL A 242 25.95 -19.86 -2.55
N VAL A 243 26.06 -20.64 -3.63
CA VAL A 243 24.97 -20.83 -4.59
C VAL A 243 24.16 -22.08 -4.27
N PHE A 244 22.83 -21.93 -4.37
CA PHE A 244 21.82 -22.97 -4.18
C PHE A 244 20.85 -22.99 -5.36
N GLU A 245 20.32 -24.18 -5.65
CA GLU A 245 19.45 -24.45 -6.80
C GLU A 245 17.96 -24.49 -6.44
N SER A 246 17.67 -24.40 -5.14
CA SER A 246 16.32 -24.38 -4.58
C SER A 246 16.33 -23.85 -3.15
N GLN A 247 15.19 -23.39 -2.66
CA GLN A 247 14.94 -22.99 -1.28
C GLN A 247 15.31 -24.13 -0.32
N ASP A 248 14.90 -25.37 -0.61
CA ASP A 248 15.18 -26.53 0.25
C ASP A 248 16.69 -26.76 0.41
N SER A 249 17.45 -26.65 -0.69
CA SER A 249 18.90 -26.80 -0.65
C SER A 249 19.58 -25.64 0.12
N ALA A 250 19.04 -24.42 0.01
CA ALA A 250 19.53 -23.26 0.75
C ALA A 250 19.27 -23.40 2.25
N VAL A 251 18.05 -23.82 2.63
CA VAL A 251 17.69 -24.09 4.04
C VAL A 251 18.60 -25.17 4.62
N SER A 252 18.80 -26.28 3.90
CA SER A 252 19.73 -27.33 4.33
C SER A 252 21.16 -26.81 4.48
N GLY A 253 21.65 -26.01 3.52
CA GLY A 253 22.98 -25.41 3.56
C GLY A 253 23.19 -24.46 4.74
N ILE A 254 22.17 -23.69 5.11
CA ILE A 254 22.20 -22.82 6.29
C ILE A 254 22.22 -23.66 7.57
N LEU A 255 21.30 -24.61 7.70
CA LEU A 255 21.15 -25.43 8.92
C LEU A 255 22.34 -26.36 9.18
N THR A 256 23.04 -26.79 8.13
CA THR A 256 24.23 -27.65 8.22
C THR A 256 25.55 -26.88 8.33
N GLY A 257 25.51 -25.54 8.37
CA GLY A 257 26.69 -24.70 8.51
C GLY A 257 27.55 -24.58 7.25
N LYS A 258 27.00 -24.91 6.07
CA LYS A 258 27.66 -24.65 4.78
C LYS A 258 27.76 -23.14 4.53
N VAL A 259 26.76 -22.38 4.95
CA VAL A 259 26.76 -20.89 4.94
C VAL A 259 27.43 -20.37 6.20
N LYS A 260 28.29 -19.37 6.06
CA LYS A 260 29.05 -18.74 7.14
C LYS A 260 28.80 -17.23 7.18
N ALA A 261 29.08 -16.60 8.31
CA ALA A 261 29.06 -15.15 8.42
C ALA A 261 30.04 -14.54 7.40
N GLY A 262 29.57 -13.56 6.63
CA GLY A 262 30.33 -12.96 5.53
C GLY A 262 30.04 -13.53 4.14
N ASP A 263 29.26 -14.61 4.02
CA ASP A 263 28.85 -15.16 2.73
C ASP A 263 27.67 -14.39 2.11
N VAL A 264 27.59 -14.40 0.77
CA VAL A 264 26.40 -13.98 0.00
C VAL A 264 25.65 -15.23 -0.45
N VAL A 265 24.46 -15.46 0.12
CA VAL A 265 23.61 -16.60 -0.29
C VAL A 265 22.87 -16.25 -1.58
N VAL A 266 23.04 -17.07 -2.62
CA VAL A 266 22.35 -16.90 -3.90
C VAL A 266 21.49 -18.13 -4.16
N ILE A 267 20.17 -17.95 -4.23
CA ILE A 267 19.22 -19.02 -4.55
C ILE A 267 18.71 -18.75 -5.96
N ARG A 268 18.97 -19.68 -6.89
CA ARG A 268 18.49 -19.58 -8.27
C ARG A 268 17.39 -20.59 -8.54
N TYR A 269 16.73 -20.40 -9.69
CA TYR A 269 15.58 -21.19 -10.13
C TYR A 269 14.33 -21.08 -9.24
N GLU A 270 14.20 -20.02 -8.44
CA GLU A 270 12.98 -19.68 -7.68
C GLU A 270 12.20 -18.51 -8.32
N GLY A 271 12.34 -18.33 -9.63
CA GLY A 271 11.59 -17.33 -10.38
C GLY A 271 10.28 -17.89 -10.95
N PRO A 272 9.46 -17.06 -11.62
CA PRO A 272 8.14 -17.45 -12.13
C PRO A 272 8.09 -18.75 -12.94
N ARG A 273 9.17 -19.06 -13.69
CA ARG A 273 9.31 -20.27 -14.50
C ARG A 273 10.21 -21.35 -13.87
N GLY A 274 11.13 -20.95 -12.99
CA GLY A 274 12.07 -21.88 -12.36
C GLY A 274 11.40 -22.67 -11.25
N GLY A 275 10.75 -21.95 -10.32
CA GLY A 275 10.14 -22.48 -9.10
C GLY A 275 8.86 -23.28 -9.34
N PRO A 276 8.19 -23.10 -10.49
CA PRO A 276 7.12 -22.14 -10.79
C PRO A 276 6.48 -21.32 -9.67
N GLY A 277 5.77 -20.26 -10.06
CA GLY A 277 4.89 -19.48 -9.17
C GLY A 277 5.54 -18.25 -8.54
N MET A 278 6.85 -18.09 -8.77
CA MET A 278 7.73 -17.13 -8.09
C MET A 278 7.85 -17.47 -6.61
#